data_AF-A0A948RXL8-F1
#
_entry.id   AF-A0A948RXL8-F1
#
_cell.length_a   1.000
_cell.length_b   1.000
_cell.length_c   1.000
_cell.angle_alpha   90.00
_cell.angle_beta   90.00
_cell.angle_gamma   90.00
#
_symmetry.space_group_name_H-M   'P 1'
#
loop_
_entity.id
_entity.type
_entity.pdbx_description
1 polymer ?
#
loop_
_entity_poly.entity_id
_entity_poly.type
_entity_poly.pdbx_seq_one_letter_code
_entity_poly.pdbx_strand_id
1 'polypeptide(L)'
;LDLFTPDDGTFEYSVVTTNKTLSLRRLWYFMAGRGAQEKTLAELKDGMAFGTIPTNHYGANSAWQWLVVLAHNLFRDFQLSLKQTSARRSWKRTFLYKMESIKSARFEWLNVAGRLLNLSYGRTLRLQAIPAIQDRWAQMDPNVSTFLPD
;
A
#
# COMPACT_ATOMS: atom_id res chain seq x y z
N LEU A 1 3.23 -27.31 34.94
CA LEU A 1 3.76 -25.93 34.88
C LEU A 1 2.58 -25.02 35.13
N ASP A 2 2.35 -24.68 36.38
CA ASP A 2 1.20 -23.89 36.85
C ASP A 2 1.59 -22.41 36.80
N LEU A 3 1.75 -21.89 35.58
CA LEU A 3 2.32 -20.56 35.30
C LEU A 3 1.28 -19.54 34.84
N PHE A 4 0.01 -19.89 34.79
CA PHE A 4 -1.05 -19.01 34.33
C PHE A 4 -1.83 -18.44 35.50
N THR A 5 -1.27 -17.40 36.12
CA THR A 5 -2.02 -16.47 36.95
C THR A 5 -2.25 -15.21 36.11
N PRO A 6 -3.40 -15.09 35.41
CA PRO A 6 -3.62 -14.03 34.41
C PRO A 6 -3.72 -12.61 34.98
N ASP A 7 -3.51 -12.43 36.29
CA ASP A 7 -3.78 -11.20 37.04
C ASP A 7 -2.60 -10.83 37.98
N ASP A 8 -1.35 -11.08 37.58
CA ASP A 8 -0.16 -10.68 38.37
C ASP A 8 0.33 -9.25 38.06
N GLY A 9 -0.22 -8.62 37.01
CA GLY A 9 0.13 -7.27 36.56
C GLY A 9 1.60 -7.05 36.16
N THR A 10 2.42 -8.09 36.19
CA THR A 10 3.89 -8.02 36.06
C THR A 10 4.33 -8.50 34.68
N PHE A 11 3.61 -9.43 34.07
CA PHE A 11 3.94 -9.97 32.75
C PHE A 11 2.75 -9.96 31.79
N GLU A 12 3.02 -9.64 30.52
CA GLU A 12 2.08 -9.83 29.43
C GLU A 12 2.33 -11.18 28.77
N TYR A 13 1.35 -12.07 28.82
CA TYR A 13 1.44 -13.41 28.24
C TYR A 13 0.78 -13.44 26.86
N SER A 14 1.45 -14.05 25.87
CA SER A 14 0.90 -14.26 24.53
C SER A 14 0.86 -15.76 24.20
N VAL A 15 -0.33 -16.26 23.83
CA VAL A 15 -0.53 -17.66 23.42
C VAL A 15 -0.80 -17.72 21.92
N VAL A 16 -0.05 -18.58 21.22
CA VAL A 16 -0.21 -18.80 19.77
C VAL A 16 -0.51 -20.27 19.52
N THR A 17 -1.70 -20.55 19.00
CA THR A 17 -2.04 -21.87 18.46
C THR A 17 -1.78 -21.90 16.95
N THR A 18 -1.18 -22.99 16.45
CA THR A 18 -0.85 -23.10 15.02
C THR A 18 -0.93 -24.55 14.55
N ASN A 19 -1.37 -24.73 13.31
CA ASN A 19 -1.28 -26.01 12.60
C ASN A 19 0.01 -26.12 11.75
N LYS A 20 0.89 -25.11 11.81
CA LYS A 20 2.12 -25.06 11.01
C LYS A 20 3.27 -25.76 11.73
N THR A 21 4.10 -26.48 10.97
CA THR A 21 5.32 -27.16 11.44
C THR A 21 6.53 -26.22 11.57
N LEU A 22 6.30 -24.97 11.98
CA LEU A 22 7.35 -23.96 12.12
C LEU A 22 8.05 -24.08 13.48
N SER A 23 9.35 -23.78 13.54
CA SER A 23 10.05 -23.62 14.81
C SER A 23 9.51 -22.41 15.58
N LEU A 24 9.62 -22.43 16.92
CA LEU A 24 9.06 -21.40 17.80
C LEU A 24 9.45 -19.97 17.38
N ARG A 25 10.74 -19.73 17.07
CA ARG A 25 11.23 -18.43 16.59
C ARG A 25 10.57 -18.00 15.28
N ARG A 26 10.37 -18.92 14.34
CA ARG A 26 9.72 -18.64 13.05
C ARG A 26 8.22 -18.40 13.21
N LEU A 27 7.57 -19.16 14.11
CA LEU A 27 6.18 -18.96 14.47
C LEU A 27 5.95 -17.56 15.07
N TRP A 28 6.82 -17.12 15.98
CA TRP A 28 6.76 -15.79 16.56
C TRP A 28 6.86 -14.69 15.50
N TYR A 29 7.86 -14.76 14.61
CA TYR A 29 7.99 -13.77 13.52
C TYR A 29 6.82 -13.81 12.53
N PHE A 30 6.28 -15.00 12.26
CA PHE A 30 5.09 -15.14 11.43
C PHE A 30 3.87 -14.45 12.06
N MET A 31 3.61 -14.69 13.36
CA MET A 31 2.52 -14.03 14.08
C MET A 31 2.71 -12.51 14.16
N ALA A 32 3.91 -12.06 14.51
CA ALA A 32 4.25 -10.63 14.55
C ALA A 32 4.12 -9.97 13.16
N GLY A 33 4.24 -10.74 12.07
CA GLY A 33 4.04 -10.28 10.70
C GLY A 33 2.59 -9.88 10.35
N ARG A 34 1.60 -10.19 11.21
CA ARG A 34 0.20 -9.79 11.01
C ARG A 34 -0.04 -8.29 11.07
N GLY A 35 0.85 -7.49 11.67
CA GLY A 35 0.75 -6.02 11.66
C GLY A 35 0.74 -5.41 10.24
N ALA A 36 1.16 -6.18 9.23
CA ALA A 36 0.96 -5.82 7.83
C ALA A 36 -0.52 -5.60 7.45
N GLN A 37 -1.45 -6.38 8.02
CA GLN A 37 -2.89 -6.25 7.78
C GLN A 37 -3.45 -4.97 8.40
N GLU A 38 -3.00 -4.61 9.60
CA GLU A 38 -3.37 -3.35 10.26
C GLU A 38 -2.93 -2.15 9.44
N LYS A 39 -1.74 -2.21 8.84
CA LYS A 39 -1.25 -1.16 7.94
C LYS A 39 -2.15 -1.01 6.70
N THR A 40 -2.59 -2.11 6.10
CA THR A 40 -3.54 -2.06 4.97
C THR A 40 -4.89 -1.48 5.40
N LEU A 41 -5.40 -1.87 6.57
CA LEU A 41 -6.66 -1.33 7.10
C LEU A 41 -6.57 0.17 7.40
N ALA A 42 -5.47 0.61 8.02
CA ALA A 42 -5.19 2.02 8.25
C ALA A 42 -5.15 2.81 6.93
N GLU A 43 -4.51 2.26 5.91
CA GLU A 43 -4.47 2.89 4.59
C GLU A 43 -5.84 2.97 3.91
N LEU A 44 -6.66 1.92 4.02
CA LEU A 44 -8.05 1.96 3.52
C LEU A 44 -8.85 3.05 4.23
N LYS A 45 -8.72 3.15 5.56
CA LYS A 45 -9.44 4.12 6.38
C LYS A 45 -8.99 5.57 6.10
N ASP A 46 -7.70 5.84 6.24
CA ASP A 46 -7.15 7.20 6.19
C ASP A 46 -6.85 7.67 4.76
N GLY A 47 -6.46 6.75 3.87
CA GLY A 47 -6.04 7.06 2.50
C GLY A 47 -7.17 6.99 1.47
N MET A 48 -8.14 6.10 1.67
CA MET A 48 -9.22 5.83 0.70
C MET A 48 -10.63 6.04 1.25
N ALA A 49 -10.78 6.61 2.45
CA ALA A 49 -12.07 6.94 3.05
C ALA A 49 -13.01 5.73 3.30
N PHE A 50 -12.43 4.56 3.62
CA PHE A 50 -13.21 3.36 3.95
C PHE A 50 -14.13 3.54 5.17
N GLY A 51 -13.73 4.41 6.11
CA GLY A 51 -14.52 4.72 7.31
C GLY A 51 -15.68 5.69 7.09
N THR A 52 -15.85 6.21 5.86
CA THR A 52 -16.91 7.18 5.55
C THR A 52 -18.26 6.48 5.33
N ILE A 53 -19.32 7.06 5.87
CA ILE A 53 -20.70 6.63 5.70
C ILE A 53 -21.42 7.70 4.85
N PRO A 54 -21.45 7.55 3.51
CA PRO A 54 -21.91 8.63 2.62
C PRO A 54 -23.43 8.80 2.61
N THR A 55 -24.21 7.81 3.05
CA THR A 55 -25.68 7.83 2.98
C THR A 55 -26.32 7.19 4.22
N ASN A 56 -27.64 7.37 4.40
CA ASN A 56 -28.41 6.66 5.43
C ASN A 56 -28.93 5.27 4.97
N HIS A 57 -28.34 4.70 3.91
CA HIS A 57 -28.77 3.40 3.37
C HIS A 57 -27.65 2.36 3.50
N TYR A 58 -27.94 1.27 4.20
CA TYR A 58 -26.98 0.19 4.44
C TYR A 58 -26.35 -0.32 3.13
N GLY A 59 -27.17 -0.67 2.14
CA GLY A 59 -26.68 -1.20 0.86
C GLY A 59 -25.76 -0.24 0.10
N ALA A 60 -26.07 1.05 0.12
CA ALA A 60 -25.22 2.07 -0.52
C ALA A 60 -23.89 2.23 0.23
N ASN A 61 -23.91 2.18 1.56
CA ASN A 61 -22.69 2.24 2.38
C ASN A 61 -21.81 0.99 2.23
N SER A 62 -22.42 -0.20 2.12
CA SER A 62 -21.70 -1.44 1.80
C SER A 62 -21.09 -1.36 0.40
N ALA A 63 -21.83 -0.86 -0.60
CA ALA A 63 -21.30 -0.66 -1.95
C ALA A 63 -20.12 0.32 -1.95
N TRP A 64 -20.20 1.42 -1.19
CA TRP A 64 -19.10 2.35 -1.00
C TRP A 64 -17.83 1.65 -0.49
N GLN A 65 -17.96 0.85 0.57
CA GLN A 65 -16.84 0.09 1.13
C GLN A 65 -16.22 -0.88 0.11
N TRP A 66 -17.04 -1.56 -0.69
CA TRP A 66 -16.57 -2.43 -1.77
C TRP A 66 -15.83 -1.66 -2.87
N LEU A 67 -16.33 -0.50 -3.28
CA LEU A 67 -15.65 0.37 -4.25
C LEU A 67 -14.29 0.83 -3.73
N VAL A 68 -14.19 1.15 -2.44
CA VAL A 68 -12.93 1.54 -1.79
C VAL A 68 -11.92 0.38 -1.80
N VAL A 69 -12.36 -0.85 -1.47
CA VAL A 69 -11.52 -2.05 -1.55
C VAL A 69 -11.05 -2.33 -2.97
N LEU A 70 -11.95 -2.19 -3.96
CA LEU A 70 -11.62 -2.35 -5.37
C LEU A 70 -10.58 -1.31 -5.82
N ALA A 71 -10.75 -0.04 -5.47
CA ALA A 71 -9.80 1.02 -5.77
C ALA A 71 -8.42 0.74 -5.15
N HIS A 72 -8.36 0.23 -3.92
CA HIS A 72 -7.10 -0.19 -3.30
C HIS A 72 -6.43 -1.32 -4.09
N ASN A 73 -7.19 -2.35 -4.47
CA ASN A 73 -6.66 -3.48 -5.22
C ASN A 73 -6.15 -3.07 -6.60
N LEU A 74 -6.90 -2.23 -7.33
CA LEU A 74 -6.47 -1.67 -8.61
C LEU A 74 -5.17 -0.86 -8.46
N PHE A 75 -5.06 -0.05 -7.41
CA PHE A 75 -3.85 0.71 -7.14
C PHE A 75 -2.63 -0.19 -6.83
N ARG A 76 -2.85 -1.34 -6.16
CA ARG A 76 -1.80 -2.34 -5.90
C ARG A 76 -1.37 -3.04 -7.19
N ASP A 77 -2.33 -3.42 -8.02
CA ASP A 77 -2.09 -4.06 -9.31
C ASP A 77 -1.34 -3.13 -10.29
N PHE A 78 -1.72 -1.86 -10.32
CA PHE A 78 -0.99 -0.82 -11.05
C PHE A 78 0.48 -0.73 -10.59
N GLN A 79 0.73 -0.70 -9.28
CA GLN A 79 2.10 -0.69 -8.76
C GLN A 79 2.88 -1.97 -9.08
N LEU A 80 2.23 -3.13 -9.09
CA LEU A 80 2.86 -4.40 -9.48
C LEU A 80 3.26 -4.38 -10.96
N SER A 81 2.39 -3.83 -11.81
CA SER A 81 2.65 -3.71 -13.25
C SER A 81 3.81 -2.78 -13.55
N LEU A 82 3.99 -1.71 -12.77
CA LEU A 82 5.11 -0.77 -12.91
C LEU A 82 6.40 -1.25 -12.26
N LYS A 83 6.33 -1.98 -11.13
CA LYS A 83 7.51 -2.36 -10.33
C LYS A 83 7.95 -3.78 -10.64
N GLN A 84 9.02 -3.93 -11.42
CA GLN A 84 9.61 -5.25 -11.70
C GLN A 84 10.45 -5.80 -10.54
N THR A 85 10.95 -4.96 -9.63
CA THR A 85 11.90 -5.41 -8.60
C THR A 85 11.19 -5.98 -7.36
N SER A 86 11.18 -7.31 -7.26
CA SER A 86 10.82 -7.98 -6.01
C SER A 86 11.82 -7.62 -4.91
N ALA A 87 11.33 -7.32 -3.71
CA ALA A 87 12.22 -7.01 -2.59
C ALA A 87 12.69 -8.32 -1.93
N ARG A 88 13.91 -8.35 -1.37
CA ARG A 88 14.47 -9.57 -0.74
C ARG A 88 13.54 -10.10 0.36
N ARG A 89 13.18 -11.38 0.31
CA ARG A 89 12.32 -12.02 1.34
C ARG A 89 13.03 -11.98 2.70
N SER A 90 12.27 -11.70 3.76
CA SER A 90 12.74 -11.68 5.14
C SER A 90 11.72 -12.41 6.02
N TRP A 91 12.19 -13.02 7.11
CA TRP A 91 11.35 -13.71 8.08
C TRP A 91 10.23 -12.85 8.68
N LYS A 92 10.43 -11.52 8.74
CA LYS A 92 9.43 -10.56 9.23
C LYS A 92 8.51 -10.02 8.13
N ARG A 93 8.88 -10.16 6.85
CA ARG A 93 8.21 -9.46 5.76
C ARG A 93 7.41 -10.43 4.90
N THR A 94 6.09 -10.32 4.98
CA THR A 94 5.16 -11.18 4.24
C THR A 94 4.99 -10.74 2.78
N PHE A 95 5.10 -9.44 2.48
CA PHE A 95 4.94 -8.94 1.10
C PHE A 95 6.20 -9.16 0.23
N LEU A 96 6.00 -9.64 -0.99
CA LEU A 96 7.08 -9.85 -1.96
C LEU A 96 7.58 -8.53 -2.57
N TYR A 97 6.68 -7.58 -2.80
CA TYR A 97 6.96 -6.29 -3.43
C TYR A 97 6.88 -5.13 -2.43
N LYS A 98 7.65 -4.08 -2.67
CA LYS A 98 7.59 -2.84 -1.88
C LYS A 98 6.51 -1.93 -2.47
N MET A 99 5.35 -1.93 -1.81
CA MET A 99 4.24 -1.05 -2.17
C MET A 99 4.34 0.30 -1.47
N GLU A 100 4.00 1.36 -2.20
CA GLU A 100 3.76 2.68 -1.63
C GLU A 100 2.33 2.81 -1.15
N SER A 101 2.15 3.60 -0.09
CA SER A 101 0.81 4.00 0.33
C SER A 101 0.19 4.95 -0.71
N ILE A 102 -1.14 4.96 -0.80
CA ILE A 102 -1.84 5.94 -1.66
C ILE A 102 -1.52 7.39 -1.24
N LYS A 103 -1.30 7.64 0.05
CA LYS A 103 -0.91 8.96 0.58
C LYS A 103 0.43 9.40 0.00
N SER A 104 1.43 8.52 0.02
CA SER A 104 2.75 8.77 -0.57
C SER A 104 2.63 9.01 -2.07
N ALA A 105 1.90 8.15 -2.78
CA ALA A 105 1.73 8.29 -4.23
C ALA A 105 1.03 9.59 -4.64
N ARG A 106 -0.01 10.02 -3.91
CA ARG A 106 -0.65 11.33 -4.07
C ARG A 106 0.35 12.47 -4.02
N PHE A 107 1.23 12.46 -3.03
CA PHE A 107 2.23 13.51 -2.87
C PHE A 107 3.36 13.44 -3.91
N GLU A 108 3.84 12.23 -4.22
CA GLU A 108 5.03 12.07 -5.06
C GLU A 108 4.76 12.19 -6.57
N TRP A 109 3.63 11.64 -7.06
CA TRP A 109 3.46 11.51 -8.52
C TRP A 109 2.01 11.51 -9.04
N LEU A 110 0.98 11.31 -8.20
CA LEU A 110 -0.42 11.36 -8.64
C LEU A 110 -1.02 12.77 -8.67
N ASN A 111 -0.84 13.58 -7.61
CA ASN A 111 -1.40 14.93 -7.55
C ASN A 111 -0.38 15.98 -8.00
N VAL A 112 0.26 15.74 -9.15
CA VAL A 112 1.23 16.66 -9.75
C VAL A 112 0.49 17.63 -10.68
N ALA A 113 0.80 18.92 -10.57
CA ALA A 113 0.25 19.91 -11.48
C ALA A 113 0.77 19.68 -12.91
N GLY A 114 -0.16 19.62 -13.87
CA GLY A 114 0.13 19.35 -15.27
C GLY A 114 -0.80 20.10 -16.21
N ARG A 115 -0.35 20.28 -17.46
CA ARG A 115 -1.14 20.84 -18.55
C ARG A 115 -1.39 19.76 -19.59
N LEU A 116 -2.65 19.49 -19.87
CA LEU A 116 -3.02 18.63 -20.99
C LEU A 116 -2.98 19.47 -22.27
N LEU A 117 -2.07 19.14 -23.16
CA LEU A 117 -1.90 19.78 -24.46
C LEU A 117 -2.48 18.89 -25.54
N ASN A 118 -3.09 19.49 -26.56
CA ASN A 118 -3.51 18.78 -27.76
C ASN A 118 -2.55 19.17 -28.90
N LEU A 119 -1.53 18.36 -29.10
CA LEU A 119 -0.49 18.60 -30.11
C LEU A 119 -0.85 17.84 -31.39
N SER A 120 -0.21 18.18 -32.50
CA SER A 120 -0.49 17.56 -33.81
C SER A 120 -0.31 16.04 -33.82
N TYR A 121 0.51 15.50 -32.92
CA TYR A 121 0.78 14.07 -32.74
C TYR A 121 -0.03 13.40 -31.61
N GLY A 122 -0.93 14.14 -30.95
CA GLY A 122 -1.84 13.58 -29.95
C GLY A 122 -1.98 14.41 -28.67
N ARG A 123 -2.77 13.87 -27.74
CA ARG A 123 -2.94 14.45 -26.40
C ARG A 123 -1.71 14.15 -25.56
N THR A 124 -1.03 15.20 -25.11
CA THR A 124 0.22 15.11 -24.35
C THR A 124 0.03 15.79 -23.00
N LEU A 125 0.33 15.08 -21.91
CA LEU A 125 0.36 15.65 -20.57
C LEU A 125 1.74 16.25 -20.31
N ARG A 126 1.84 17.58 -20.26
CA ARG A 126 3.06 18.29 -19.86
C ARG A 126 3.04 18.49 -18.35
N LEU A 127 4.07 17.98 -17.67
CA LEU A 127 4.30 18.21 -16.25
C LEU A 127 5.42 19.22 -16.04
N GLN A 128 5.44 19.86 -14.86
CA GLN A 128 6.56 20.71 -14.48
C GLN A 128 7.82 19.85 -14.28
N ALA A 129 8.96 20.33 -14.78
CA ALA A 129 10.25 19.67 -14.63
C ALA A 129 10.79 19.78 -13.20
N ILE A 130 10.26 18.94 -12.30
CA ILE A 130 10.71 18.82 -10.90
C ILE A 130 11.65 17.61 -10.83
N PRO A 131 12.94 17.79 -10.47
CA PRO A 131 13.93 16.71 -10.49
C PRO A 131 13.49 15.43 -9.72
N ALA A 132 12.89 15.59 -8.55
CA ALA A 132 12.40 14.48 -7.74
C ALA A 132 11.32 13.63 -8.45
N ILE A 133 10.48 14.25 -9.27
CA ILE A 133 9.44 13.56 -10.06
C ILE A 133 10.08 12.86 -11.26
N GLN A 134 11.05 13.51 -11.91
CA GLN A 134 11.78 12.93 -13.03
C GLN A 134 12.53 11.66 -12.62
N ASP A 135 13.25 11.70 -11.50
CA ASP A 135 13.94 10.53 -10.94
C ASP A 135 12.97 9.40 -10.62
N ARG A 136 11.79 9.76 -10.08
CA ARG A 136 10.75 8.79 -9.74
C ARG A 136 10.17 8.12 -10.98
N TRP A 137 9.94 8.88 -12.03
CA TRP A 137 9.38 8.38 -13.29
C TRP A 137 10.40 7.53 -14.04
N ALA A 138 11.68 7.94 -14.06
CA ALA A 138 12.76 7.15 -14.61
C ALA A 138 12.93 5.78 -13.91
N GLN A 139 12.61 5.71 -12.61
CA GLN A 139 12.56 4.44 -11.87
C GLN A 139 11.35 3.56 -12.23
N MET A 140 10.24 4.15 -12.68
CA MET A 140 9.00 3.43 -13.02
C MET A 140 8.97 2.95 -14.47
N ASP A 141 9.46 3.77 -15.40
CA ASP A 141 9.59 3.43 -16.80
C ASP A 141 10.87 4.05 -17.38
N PRO A 142 11.91 3.23 -17.64
CA PRO A 142 13.17 3.71 -18.19
C PRO A 142 13.04 4.20 -19.64
N ASN A 143 11.90 3.95 -20.32
CA ASN A 143 11.65 4.38 -21.69
C ASN A 143 10.93 5.74 -21.79
N VAL A 144 10.74 6.46 -20.67
CA VAL A 144 10.20 7.84 -20.71
C VAL A 144 11.28 8.77 -21.28
N SER A 145 11.44 8.75 -22.58
CA SER A 145 12.42 9.50 -23.34
C SER A 145 11.78 10.73 -23.97
N THR A 146 11.44 11.75 -23.19
CA THR A 146 11.44 13.17 -23.62
C THR A 146 11.08 14.09 -22.46
N PHE A 147 12.08 14.52 -21.71
CA PHE A 147 12.01 15.83 -21.05
C PHE A 147 12.36 16.85 -22.12
N LEU A 148 11.35 17.37 -22.82
CA LEU A 148 11.53 18.49 -23.74
C LEU A 148 12.05 19.68 -22.91
N PRO A 149 13.18 20.30 -23.28
CA PRO A 149 13.58 21.56 -22.66
C PRO A 149 12.51 22.63 -22.95
N ASP A 150 12.36 23.56 -22.00
CA ASP A 150 11.42 24.68 -22.09
C ASP A 150 11.68 25.59 -23.31
#